data_AF-A0A7C6LZE2-F1
#
_entry.id   AF-A0A7C6LZE2-F1
#
_cell.length_a   1.000
_cell.length_b   1.000
_cell.length_c   1.000
_cell.angle_alpha   90.00
_cell.angle_beta   90.00
_cell.angle_gamma   90.00
#
_symmetry.space_group_name_H-M   'P 1'
#
loop_
_entity.id
_entity.type
_entity.pdbx_description
1 polymer ?
#
loop_
_entity_poly.entity_id
_entity_poly.type
_entity_poly.pdbx_seq_one_letter_code
_entity_poly.pdbx_strand_id
1 'polypeptide(L)'
;MSKYNVFTSTINDITVVEVKPRKLTKEEAKKLRGIRRTITGEYNGPRAARYLKITTRQVRNLKSAVYAYGDYGVIHKNRFHRPPIAYSEEIRKEIVDMYRSKEYRGMLISHFAEMLIDEFNYDMAPSTIYNILRENRIRSPKRHKKKRKTKK
;
A
#
# COMPACT_ATOMS: atom_id res chain seq x y z
N MET A 1 -2.38 -16.96 12.00
CA MET A 1 -1.75 -15.78 11.38
C MET A 1 -2.50 -14.51 11.78
N SER A 2 -1.85 -13.60 12.51
CA SER A 2 -2.47 -12.35 12.95
C SER A 2 -2.80 -11.46 11.74
N LYS A 3 -3.97 -10.81 11.76
CA LYS A 3 -4.47 -9.92 10.68
C LYS A 3 -3.69 -8.60 10.55
N TYR A 4 -2.64 -8.45 11.36
CA TYR A 4 -1.75 -7.29 11.43
C TYR A 4 -0.33 -7.82 11.34
N ASN A 5 0.58 -7.11 10.67
CA ASN A 5 1.99 -7.52 10.60
C ASN A 5 2.57 -7.43 12.02
N VAL A 6 2.61 -8.57 12.69
CA VAL A 6 3.21 -8.78 14.02
C VAL A 6 4.63 -9.21 13.75
N PHE A 7 5.61 -8.34 14.01
CA PHE A 7 6.99 -8.80 14.22
C PHE A 7 7.04 -9.36 15.63
N THR A 8 7.30 -10.67 15.75
CA THR A 8 7.55 -11.32 17.03
C THR A 8 9.04 -11.21 17.31
N SER A 9 9.44 -10.34 18.22
CA SER A 9 10.76 -10.39 18.84
C SER A 9 10.64 -11.11 20.19
N THR A 10 11.52 -12.08 20.42
CA THR A 10 11.61 -12.80 21.69
C THR A 10 12.62 -12.08 22.56
N ILE A 11 12.17 -11.47 23.66
CA ILE A 11 13.04 -10.92 24.70
C ILE A 11 12.56 -11.55 26.01
N ASN A 12 13.44 -12.31 26.68
CA ASN A 12 13.19 -12.93 27.99
C ASN A 12 11.85 -13.67 28.10
N ASP A 13 11.60 -14.62 27.19
CA ASP A 13 10.40 -15.50 27.16
C ASP A 13 9.03 -14.81 27.01
N ILE A 14 9.02 -13.48 26.82
CA ILE A 14 7.81 -12.71 26.52
C ILE A 14 7.78 -12.44 25.02
N THR A 15 6.68 -12.83 24.36
CA THR A 15 6.44 -12.49 22.96
C THR A 15 5.99 -11.02 22.88
N VAL A 16 6.93 -10.12 22.60
CA VAL A 16 6.61 -8.70 22.40
C VAL A 16 6.19 -8.51 20.94
N VAL A 17 4.92 -8.15 20.75
CA VAL A 17 4.36 -7.81 19.44
C VAL A 17 4.70 -6.35 19.14
N GLU A 18 5.85 -6.10 18.52
CA GLU A 18 6.21 -4.75 18.10
C GLU A 18 5.55 -4.38 16.76
N VAL A 19 4.53 -3.52 16.84
CA VAL A 19 3.89 -2.95 15.64
C VAL A 19 4.65 -1.70 15.23
N LYS A 20 5.48 -1.80 14.18
CA LYS A 20 6.22 -0.64 13.62
C LYS A 20 5.24 0.48 13.26
N PRO A 21 5.29 1.66 13.91
CA PRO A 21 4.28 2.69 13.69
C PRO A 21 4.52 3.37 12.34
N ARG A 22 3.69 3.07 11.33
CA ARG A 22 3.57 3.90 10.13
C ARG A 22 2.44 4.91 10.30
N LYS A 23 2.71 6.15 9.90
CA LYS A 23 1.76 7.28 9.93
C LYS A 23 0.42 6.89 9.27
N LEU A 24 -0.66 7.14 9.99
CA LEU A 24 -2.03 7.04 9.47
C LEU A 24 -2.18 7.94 8.24
N THR A 25 -2.86 7.44 7.21
CA THR A 25 -3.28 8.30 6.11
C THR A 25 -4.29 9.35 6.60
N LYS A 26 -4.49 10.43 5.84
CA LYS A 26 -5.46 11.48 6.20
C LYS A 26 -6.87 10.90 6.42
N GLU A 27 -7.25 9.90 5.62
CA GLU A 27 -8.54 9.24 5.69
C GLU A 27 -8.65 8.31 6.91
N GLU A 28 -7.62 7.50 7.18
CA GLU A 28 -7.59 6.65 8.38
C GLU A 28 -7.58 7.50 9.66
N ALA A 29 -6.86 8.62 9.67
CA ALA A 29 -6.88 9.56 10.79
C ALA A 29 -8.27 10.19 10.97
N LYS A 30 -8.99 10.52 9.88
CA LYS A 30 -10.37 11.01 9.94
C LYS A 30 -11.31 9.96 10.53
N LYS A 31 -11.19 8.71 10.10
CA LYS A 31 -11.95 7.57 10.63
C LYS A 31 -11.68 7.39 12.12
N LEU A 32 -10.42 7.40 12.53
CA LEU A 32 -10.03 7.27 13.94
C LEU A 32 -10.65 8.37 14.81
N ARG A 33 -10.60 9.63 14.36
CA ARG A 33 -11.26 10.74 15.08
C ARG A 33 -12.76 10.53 15.22
N GLY A 34 -13.45 10.14 14.14
CA GLY A 34 -14.89 9.89 14.16
C GLY A 34 -15.27 8.76 15.12
N ILE A 35 -14.48 7.67 15.14
CA ILE A 35 -14.72 6.53 16.02
C ILE A 35 -14.40 6.84 17.47
N ARG A 36 -13.29 7.54 17.76
CA ARG A 36 -12.98 8.00 19.12
C ARG A 36 -14.10 8.85 19.72
N ARG A 37 -14.66 9.79 18.96
CA ARG A 37 -15.84 10.58 19.36
C ARG A 37 -17.10 9.75 19.58
N THR A 38 -17.20 8.59 18.92
CA THR A 38 -18.30 7.63 19.12
C THR A 38 -18.06 6.76 20.37
N ILE A 39 -16.81 6.60 20.79
CA ILE A 39 -16.43 5.89 22.02
C ILE A 39 -16.60 6.81 23.23
N THR A 40 -16.22 8.09 23.13
CA THR A 40 -16.40 9.10 24.19
C THR A 40 -17.85 9.53 24.40
N GLY A 41 -18.77 9.12 23.52
CA GLY A 41 -20.20 9.44 23.63
C GLY A 41 -20.61 10.77 22.99
N GLU A 42 -19.68 11.54 22.41
CA GLU A 42 -20.00 12.79 21.70
C GLU A 42 -20.87 12.55 20.44
N TYR A 43 -20.67 11.41 19.77
CA TYR A 43 -21.41 11.00 18.59
C TYR A 43 -22.23 9.72 18.83
N ASN A 44 -23.51 9.78 18.46
CA ASN A 44 -24.34 8.58 18.27
C ASN A 44 -23.90 7.83 16.99
N GLY A 45 -24.12 6.51 16.94
CA GLY A 45 -23.77 5.65 15.80
C GLY A 45 -24.24 6.20 14.43
N PRO A 46 -25.50 6.65 14.28
CA PRO A 46 -25.98 7.28 13.04
C PRO A 46 -25.29 8.61 12.71
N ARG A 47 -24.94 9.41 13.73
CA ARG A 47 -24.22 10.68 13.54
C ARG A 47 -22.80 10.43 13.03
N ALA A 48 -22.12 9.44 13.59
CA ALA A 48 -20.80 9.00 13.14
C ALA A 48 -20.82 8.46 11.71
N ALA A 49 -21.85 7.67 11.36
CA ALA A 49 -22.07 7.15 10.02
C ALA A 49 -22.18 8.28 8.97
N ARG A 50 -22.98 9.32 9.25
CA ARG A 50 -23.10 10.51 8.40
C ARG A 50 -21.78 11.28 8.27
N TYR A 51 -21.07 11.49 9.38
CA TYR A 51 -19.78 12.21 9.38
C TYR A 51 -18.69 11.51 8.54
N LEU A 52 -18.63 10.18 8.65
CA LEU A 52 -17.67 9.35 7.95
C LEU A 52 -18.12 8.91 6.54
N LYS A 53 -19.39 9.16 6.17
CA LYS A 53 -20.03 8.69 4.93
C LYS A 53 -19.94 7.16 4.77
N ILE A 54 -20.20 6.44 5.85
CA ILE A 54 -20.18 4.97 5.92
C ILE A 54 -21.47 4.46 6.56
N THR A 55 -21.73 3.15 6.47
CA THR A 55 -22.91 2.56 7.10
C THR A 55 -22.75 2.46 8.62
N THR A 56 -23.87 2.43 9.34
CA THR A 56 -23.89 2.21 10.80
C THR A 56 -23.23 0.89 11.20
N ARG A 57 -23.39 -0.16 10.38
CA ARG A 57 -22.69 -1.44 10.54
C ARG A 57 -21.17 -1.26 10.47
N GLN A 58 -20.67 -0.48 9.52
CA GLN A 58 -19.24 -0.21 9.40
C GLN A 58 -18.71 0.59 10.60
N VAL A 59 -19.48 1.53 11.14
CA VAL A 59 -19.14 2.22 12.40
C VAL A 59 -19.01 1.22 13.55
N ARG A 60 -19.95 0.28 13.69
CA ARG A 60 -19.91 -0.77 14.73
C ARG A 60 -18.68 -1.66 14.57
N ASN A 61 -18.37 -2.07 13.34
CA ASN A 61 -17.20 -2.91 13.04
C ASN A 61 -15.87 -2.18 13.29
N LEU A 62 -15.81 -0.88 12.98
CA LEU A 62 -14.62 -0.08 13.27
C LEU A 62 -14.47 0.15 14.78
N LYS A 63 -15.59 0.37 15.49
CA LYS A 63 -15.59 0.47 16.96
C LYS A 63 -15.07 -0.81 17.60
N SER A 64 -15.53 -1.99 17.17
CA SER A 64 -15.01 -3.26 17.68
C SER A 64 -13.54 -3.49 17.32
N ALA A 65 -13.12 -3.12 16.10
CA ALA A 65 -11.71 -3.20 15.71
C ALA A 65 -10.82 -2.27 16.55
N VAL A 66 -11.28 -1.07 16.89
CA VAL A 66 -10.53 -0.12 17.73
C VAL A 66 -10.45 -0.60 19.17
N TYR A 67 -11.47 -1.26 19.71
CA TYR A 67 -11.36 -1.90 21.03
C TYR A 67 -10.35 -3.05 21.05
N ALA A 68 -10.30 -3.86 19.99
CA ALA A 68 -9.42 -5.02 19.93
C ALA A 68 -7.95 -4.67 19.60
N TYR A 69 -7.72 -3.71 18.71
CA TYR A 69 -6.39 -3.41 18.14
C TYR A 69 -5.94 -1.96 18.36
N GLY A 70 -6.68 -1.17 19.15
CA GLY A 70 -6.40 0.25 19.36
C GLY A 70 -6.51 1.06 18.07
N ASP A 71 -5.63 2.04 17.90
CA ASP A 71 -5.59 2.90 16.71
C ASP A 71 -5.39 2.12 15.39
N TYR A 72 -4.76 0.96 15.46
CA TYR A 72 -4.52 0.08 14.31
C TYR A 72 -5.81 -0.55 13.76
N GLY A 73 -6.88 -0.59 14.55
CA GLY A 73 -8.19 -1.11 14.12
C GLY A 73 -8.78 -0.37 12.92
N VAL A 74 -8.34 0.87 12.66
CA VAL A 74 -8.82 1.71 11.55
C VAL A 74 -8.02 1.47 10.26
N ILE A 75 -6.84 0.87 10.35
CA ILE A 75 -5.99 0.62 9.19
C ILE A 75 -6.62 -0.47 8.31
N HIS A 76 -6.55 -0.28 7.00
CA HIS A 76 -7.06 -1.27 6.06
C HIS A 76 -6.29 -2.59 6.17
N LYS A 77 -6.99 -3.73 6.27
CA LYS A 77 -6.37 -5.06 6.49
C LYS A 77 -5.43 -5.48 5.35
N ASN A 78 -5.81 -5.21 4.11
CA ASN A 78 -4.95 -5.46 2.95
C ASN A 78 -3.82 -4.43 2.75
N ARG A 79 -3.66 -3.43 3.63
CA ARG A 79 -2.57 -2.44 3.48
C ARG A 79 -1.19 -3.08 3.61
N PHE A 80 -1.10 -4.18 4.38
CA PHE A 80 0.15 -4.87 4.67
C PHE A 80 0.26 -6.24 3.97
N HIS A 81 -0.78 -6.65 3.24
CA HIS A 81 -0.80 -7.94 2.57
C HIS A 81 -0.51 -7.75 1.09
N ARG A 82 0.48 -8.48 0.58
CA ARG A 82 0.69 -8.62 -0.86
C ARG A 82 -0.22 -9.74 -1.37
N PRO A 83 -0.85 -9.58 -2.54
CA PRO A 83 -1.63 -10.67 -3.12
C PRO A 83 -0.70 -11.83 -3.50
N PRO A 84 -1.16 -13.09 -3.44
CA PRO A 84 -0.33 -14.27 -3.72
C PRO A 84 0.18 -14.33 -5.17
N ILE A 85 -0.56 -13.71 -6.10
CA ILE A 85 -0.22 -13.65 -7.53
C ILE A 85 0.89 -12.61 -7.79
N ALA A 86 1.23 -11.75 -6.82
CA ALA A 86 2.28 -10.77 -7.03
C ALA A 86 3.66 -11.43 -7.10
N TYR A 87 4.46 -11.02 -8.09
CA TYR A 87 5.87 -11.38 -8.18
C TYR A 87 6.61 -11.12 -6.85
N SER A 88 7.57 -11.99 -6.54
CA SER A 88 8.39 -11.91 -5.35
C SER A 88 9.14 -10.58 -5.29
N GLU A 89 9.57 -10.16 -4.10
CA GLU A 89 10.34 -8.92 -3.97
C GLU A 89 11.72 -9.03 -4.61
N GLU A 90 12.28 -10.24 -4.68
CA GLU A 90 13.56 -10.56 -5.32
C GLU A 90 13.51 -10.31 -6.82
N ILE A 91 12.56 -10.94 -7.53
CA ILE A 91 12.36 -10.76 -8.98
C ILE A 91 12.16 -9.27 -9.29
N ARG A 92 11.37 -8.57 -8.48
CA ARG A 92 11.12 -7.14 -8.67
C ARG A 92 12.37 -6.27 -8.49
N LYS A 93 13.29 -6.65 -7.61
CA LYS A 93 14.57 -5.96 -7.43
C LYS A 93 15.50 -6.24 -8.60
N GLU A 94 15.60 -7.49 -9.01
CA GLU A 94 16.40 -7.92 -10.16
C GLU A 94 16.03 -7.15 -11.42
N ILE A 95 14.74 -7.04 -11.75
CA ILE A 95 14.25 -6.25 -12.89
C ILE A 95 14.67 -4.78 -12.81
N VAL A 96 14.62 -4.20 -11.61
CA VAL A 96 14.99 -2.79 -11.39
C VAL A 96 16.48 -2.58 -11.55
N ASP A 97 17.28 -3.51 -11.05
CA ASP A 97 18.74 -3.46 -11.13
C ASP A 97 19.21 -3.70 -12.57
N MET A 98 18.60 -4.64 -13.29
CA MET A 98 18.79 -4.81 -14.74
C MET A 98 18.49 -3.52 -15.49
N TYR A 99 17.33 -2.88 -15.27
CA TYR A 99 17.00 -1.63 -15.95
C TYR A 99 17.93 -0.46 -15.59
N ARG A 100 18.56 -0.50 -14.40
CA ARG A 100 19.54 0.50 -13.96
C ARG A 100 20.93 0.30 -14.54
N SER A 101 21.25 -0.90 -15.01
CA SER A 101 22.51 -1.20 -15.68
C SER A 101 22.70 -0.31 -16.90
N LYS A 102 23.95 -0.14 -17.34
CA LYS A 102 24.28 0.73 -18.49
C LYS A 102 23.64 0.23 -19.79
N GLU A 103 23.45 -1.07 -19.92
CA GLU A 103 22.90 -1.73 -21.10
C GLU A 103 21.43 -1.37 -21.31
N TYR A 104 20.64 -1.40 -20.23
CA TYR A 104 19.19 -1.23 -20.33
C TYR A 104 18.66 0.18 -20.03
N ARG A 105 19.57 1.08 -19.59
CA ARG A 105 19.20 2.43 -19.16
C ARG A 105 18.65 3.26 -20.31
N GLY A 106 17.40 3.71 -20.16
CA GLY A 106 16.79 4.63 -21.10
C GLY A 106 16.12 3.97 -22.30
N MET A 107 16.03 2.64 -22.31
CA MET A 107 15.21 1.92 -23.29
C MET A 107 13.71 2.10 -23.04
N LEU A 108 12.95 1.94 -24.11
CA LEU A 108 11.49 1.89 -24.03
C LEU A 108 11.08 0.64 -23.26
N ILE A 109 10.10 0.79 -22.37
CA ILE A 109 9.69 -0.30 -21.46
C ILE A 109 9.07 -1.47 -22.22
N SER A 110 8.49 -1.26 -23.41
CA SER A 110 8.01 -2.35 -24.27
C SER A 110 9.16 -3.23 -24.75
N HIS A 111 10.24 -2.63 -25.28
CA HIS A 111 11.42 -3.38 -25.72
C HIS A 111 12.12 -4.09 -24.56
N PHE A 112 12.18 -3.45 -23.40
CA PHE A 112 12.70 -4.10 -22.21
C PHE A 112 11.85 -5.30 -21.78
N ALA A 113 10.53 -5.24 -21.94
CA ALA A 113 9.66 -6.38 -21.65
C ALA A 113 9.85 -7.54 -22.64
N GLU A 114 10.02 -7.25 -23.94
CA GLU A 114 10.34 -8.25 -24.97
C GLU A 114 11.65 -8.97 -24.63
N MET A 115 12.72 -8.23 -24.33
CA MET A 115 14.01 -8.84 -23.94
C MET A 115 13.93 -9.65 -22.65
N LEU A 116 13.11 -9.24 -21.67
CA LEU A 116 12.93 -10.03 -20.45
C LEU A 116 12.27 -11.39 -20.71
N ILE A 117 11.41 -11.47 -21.71
CA ILE A 117 10.81 -12.74 -22.14
C ILE A 117 11.86 -13.58 -22.87
N ASP A 118 12.57 -12.99 -23.82
CA ASP A 118 13.49 -13.71 -24.70
C ASP A 118 14.77 -14.20 -23.99
N GLU A 119 15.39 -13.35 -23.16
CA GLU A 119 16.70 -13.61 -22.55
C GLU A 119 16.59 -14.21 -21.14
N PHE A 120 15.52 -13.88 -20.40
CA PHE A 120 15.39 -14.21 -18.98
C PHE A 120 14.13 -15.04 -18.66
N ASN A 121 13.31 -15.36 -19.66
CA ASN A 121 12.08 -16.15 -19.55
C ASN A 121 11.11 -15.62 -18.48
N TYR A 122 11.10 -14.30 -18.26
CA TYR A 122 10.17 -13.63 -17.38
C TYR A 122 8.93 -13.19 -18.16
N ASP A 123 7.87 -14.02 -18.13
CA ASP A 123 6.57 -13.67 -18.72
C ASP A 123 5.85 -12.61 -17.87
N MET A 124 6.18 -11.35 -18.14
CA MET A 124 5.58 -10.18 -17.50
C MET A 124 5.04 -9.22 -18.55
N ALA A 125 3.78 -8.83 -18.38
CA ALA A 125 3.22 -7.75 -19.19
C ALA A 125 4.04 -6.44 -19.04
N PRO A 126 4.20 -5.65 -20.12
CA PRO A 126 4.90 -4.36 -20.07
C PRO A 126 4.34 -3.38 -19.02
N SER A 127 3.03 -3.46 -18.75
CA SER A 127 2.35 -2.66 -17.73
C SER A 127 2.79 -3.03 -16.31
N THR A 128 3.07 -4.31 -16.05
CA THR A 128 3.58 -4.80 -14.78
C THR A 128 5.00 -4.28 -14.54
N ILE A 129 5.88 -4.42 -15.54
CA ILE A 129 7.25 -3.88 -15.50
C ILE A 129 7.22 -2.36 -15.30
N TYR A 130 6.35 -1.65 -16.03
CA TYR A 130 6.16 -0.21 -15.86
C TYR A 130 5.81 0.16 -14.41
N ASN A 131 4.90 -0.57 -13.76
CA ASN A 131 4.51 -0.33 -12.38
C ASN A 131 5.67 -0.59 -11.40
N ILE A 132 6.41 -1.69 -11.60
CA ILE A 132 7.60 -2.03 -10.80
C ILE A 132 8.65 -0.91 -10.89
N LEU A 133 8.97 -0.45 -12.10
CA LEU A 133 9.91 0.64 -12.33
C LEU A 133 9.40 1.96 -11.71
N ARG A 134 8.11 2.26 -11.85
CA ARG A 134 7.49 3.48 -11.33
C ARG A 134 7.52 3.55 -9.79
N GLU A 135 7.28 2.44 -9.11
CA GLU A 135 7.42 2.35 -7.66
C GLU A 135 8.85 2.65 -7.19
N ASN A 136 9.84 2.27 -8.00
CA ASN A 136 11.27 2.55 -7.78
C ASN A 136 11.72 3.92 -8.32
N ARG A 137 10.78 4.83 -8.60
CA ARG A 137 11.01 6.19 -9.10
C ARG A 137 11.68 6.28 -10.48
N ILE A 138 11.69 5.18 -11.24
CA ILE A 138 12.16 5.15 -12.62
C ILE A 138 10.99 5.52 -13.53
N ARG A 139 11.21 6.45 -14.46
CA ARG A 139 10.18 6.91 -15.40
C ARG A 139 10.52 6.45 -16.81
N SER A 140 9.47 6.13 -17.57
CA SER A 140 9.62 5.88 -19.00
C SER A 140 10.28 7.07 -19.70
N PRO A 141 11.30 6.84 -20.55
CA PRO A 141 11.97 7.86 -21.33
C PRO A 141 11.00 8.64 -22.24
N LYS A 142 10.08 7.92 -22.91
CA LYS A 142 9.09 8.49 -23.83
C LYS A 142 7.77 8.86 -23.12
N ARG A 143 7.84 9.35 -21.88
CA ARG A 143 6.62 9.76 -21.16
C ARG A 143 6.03 11.04 -21.76
N HIS A 144 4.73 11.00 -22.09
CA HIS A 144 3.99 12.22 -22.46
C HIS A 144 4.10 13.29 -21.36
N LYS A 145 4.60 14.46 -21.74
CA LYS A 145 4.66 15.64 -20.87
C LYS A 145 3.26 16.26 -20.83
N LYS A 146 2.74 16.50 -19.62
CA LYS A 146 1.50 17.26 -19.46
C LYS A 146 1.73 18.66 -20.01
N LYS A 147 0.95 19.07 -21.01
CA LYS A 147 0.99 20.45 -21.52
C LYS A 147 0.65 21.39 -20.37
N ARG A 148 1.45 22.44 -20.18
CA ARG A 148 1.13 23.51 -19.21
C ARG A 148 -0.19 24.13 -19.66
N LYS A 149 -1.14 24.26 -18.73
CA LYS A 149 -2.36 25.04 -19.01
C LYS A 149 -1.90 26.49 -19.20
N THR A 150 -2.06 27.03 -20.40
CA THR A 150 -1.95 28.47 -20.63
C THR A 150 -3.04 29.12 -19.80
N LYS A 151 -2.69 30.14 -19.00
CA LYS A 151 -3.70 30.99 -18.38
C LYS A 151 -4.42 31.69 -19.54
N LYS A 152 -5.73 31.49 -19.64
CA LYS A 152 -6.60 32.37 -20.43
C LYS A 152 -6.80 33.65 -19.64
#